data_AF-A0A2N9MCZ0-F1
#
_entry.id   AF-A0A2N9MCZ0-F1
#
_cell.length_a   1.000
_cell.length_b   1.000
_cell.length_c   1.000
_cell.angle_alpha   90.00
_cell.angle_beta   90.00
_cell.angle_gamma   90.00
#
_symmetry.space_group_name_H-M   'P 1'
#
loop_
_entity.id
_entity.type
_entity.pdbx_description
1 polymer ?
#
loop_
_entity_poly.entity_id
_entity_poly.type
_entity_poly.pdbx_seq_one_letter_code
_entity_poly.pdbx_strand_id
1 'polypeptide(L)'
;MKCNSLFSGLVLLAAASLAFSQQLSFTPFHQSGIYDLGEKAGWTLTLPPGTTPAAYNYTIKKNNLDTITAGTLDFSNGSATIETTLSEPSMLYVEVKDSAGDPPLHLGAAIAPTQLKQAVPRPPDFDSFWDAKLKALAEIPINPVLTPGTTNKAGVEFYTVQLDSLGSHVQGYLAKPAKEGKLPALVIYQCAGVYALQPNSVTDRAAEGRLAFDVDSHDIQPGQATGVANNYQAIGNTDRETS
;
A
#
# COMPACT_ATOMS: atom_id res chain seq x y z
N MET A 1 -9.66 8.05 80.04
CA MET A 1 -10.54 8.18 78.86
C MET A 1 -9.68 8.55 77.65
N LYS A 2 -9.34 7.58 76.82
CA LYS A 2 -8.65 7.77 75.52
C LYS A 2 -9.47 7.00 74.49
N CYS A 3 -9.98 7.73 73.51
CA CYS A 3 -10.91 7.25 72.49
C CYS A 3 -10.08 6.64 71.34
N ASN A 4 -10.24 5.34 71.07
CA ASN A 4 -9.67 4.68 69.90
C ASN A 4 -10.64 4.82 68.73
N SER A 5 -10.21 5.54 67.68
CA SER A 5 -10.92 5.61 66.41
C SER A 5 -10.52 4.40 65.54
N LEU A 6 -11.49 3.56 65.20
CA LEU A 6 -11.39 2.51 64.18
C LEU A 6 -11.92 3.10 62.87
N PHE A 7 -11.04 3.36 61.90
CA PHE A 7 -11.43 3.65 60.53
C PHE A 7 -11.56 2.33 59.76
N SER A 8 -12.80 1.89 59.50
CA SER A 8 -13.09 0.87 58.49
C SER A 8 -12.96 1.49 57.10
N GLY A 9 -11.90 1.12 56.36
CA GLY A 9 -11.76 1.45 54.95
C GLY A 9 -12.54 0.46 54.09
N LEU A 10 -13.64 0.91 53.49
CA LEU A 10 -14.37 0.19 52.45
C LEU A 10 -13.61 0.36 51.12
N VAL A 11 -12.93 -0.68 50.65
CA VAL A 11 -12.31 -0.70 49.32
C VAL A 11 -13.40 -0.95 48.30
N LEU A 12 -13.82 0.08 47.57
CA LEU A 12 -14.63 -0.05 46.36
C LEU A 12 -13.74 -0.60 45.25
N LEU A 13 -13.90 -1.88 44.90
CA LEU A 13 -13.34 -2.44 43.67
C LEU A 13 -14.14 -1.89 42.49
N ALA A 14 -13.63 -0.85 41.83
CA ALA A 14 -14.14 -0.43 40.53
C ALA A 14 -13.75 -1.50 39.50
N ALA A 15 -14.69 -2.37 39.17
CA ALA A 15 -14.57 -3.24 38.00
C ALA A 15 -14.63 -2.33 36.76
N ALA A 16 -13.48 -2.01 36.19
CA ALA A 16 -13.42 -1.43 34.85
C ALA A 16 -13.96 -2.49 33.88
N SER A 17 -15.19 -2.29 33.41
CA SER A 17 -15.71 -3.06 32.29
C SER A 17 -14.86 -2.73 31.08
N LEU A 18 -13.96 -3.63 30.71
CA LEU A 18 -13.33 -3.63 29.40
C LEU A 18 -14.47 -3.80 28.39
N ALA A 19 -14.88 -2.70 27.75
CA ALA A 19 -15.78 -2.75 26.61
C ALA A 19 -15.02 -3.47 25.49
N PHE A 20 -15.24 -4.79 25.37
CA PHE A 20 -14.87 -5.52 24.17
C PHE A 20 -15.57 -4.81 23.00
N SER A 21 -14.78 -4.38 22.00
CA SER A 21 -15.32 -3.91 20.73
C SER A 21 -16.35 -4.94 20.24
N GLN A 22 -17.61 -4.52 20.10
CA GLN A 22 -18.74 -5.38 19.72
C GLN A 22 -18.71 -5.66 18.22
N GLN A 23 -17.59 -6.19 17.74
CA GLN A 23 -17.36 -6.30 16.31
C GLN A 23 -18.17 -7.47 15.73
N LEU A 24 -18.93 -7.20 14.67
CA LEU A 24 -19.58 -8.21 13.84
C LEU A 24 -18.56 -9.28 13.42
N SER A 25 -18.96 -10.54 13.50
CA SER A 25 -18.19 -11.65 12.91
C SER A 25 -18.67 -11.89 11.49
N PHE A 26 -17.73 -12.11 10.57
CA PHE A 26 -17.98 -12.37 9.16
C PHE A 26 -17.36 -13.70 8.77
N THR A 27 -18.19 -14.68 8.40
CA THR A 27 -17.74 -15.99 7.91
C THR A 27 -17.98 -16.06 6.41
N PRO A 28 -16.94 -16.06 5.56
CA PRO A 28 -17.15 -16.19 4.11
C PRO A 28 -17.71 -17.57 3.78
N PHE A 29 -18.50 -17.68 2.72
CA PHE A 29 -18.97 -18.97 2.24
C PHE A 29 -17.80 -19.87 1.85
N HIS A 30 -16.75 -19.30 1.23
CA HIS A 30 -15.48 -19.95 0.94
C HIS A 30 -14.33 -19.31 1.71
N GLN A 31 -13.56 -20.12 2.44
CA GLN A 31 -12.42 -19.64 3.24
C GLN A 31 -11.32 -18.97 2.41
N SER A 32 -11.18 -19.33 1.12
CA SER A 32 -10.25 -18.67 0.20
C SER A 32 -10.67 -17.25 -0.17
N GLY A 33 -11.94 -16.89 -0.03
CA GLY A 33 -12.51 -15.66 -0.58
C GLY A 33 -12.52 -15.61 -2.11
N ILE A 34 -12.28 -16.74 -2.79
CA ILE A 34 -12.25 -16.86 -4.24
C ILE A 34 -13.40 -17.77 -4.69
N TYR A 35 -14.15 -17.31 -5.68
CA TYR A 35 -15.34 -17.95 -6.22
C TYR A 35 -15.27 -18.05 -7.75
N ASP A 36 -15.94 -19.04 -8.32
CA ASP A 36 -16.09 -19.21 -9.77
C ASP A 36 -17.17 -18.28 -10.36
N LEU A 37 -17.20 -18.16 -11.69
CA LEU A 37 -18.26 -17.44 -12.39
C LEU A 37 -19.61 -18.10 -12.14
N GLY A 38 -20.62 -17.30 -11.77
CA GLY A 38 -21.96 -17.79 -11.47
C GLY A 38 -22.09 -18.47 -10.10
N GLU A 39 -21.00 -18.59 -9.34
CA GLU A 39 -21.06 -19.04 -7.96
C GLU A 39 -21.61 -17.94 -7.05
N LYS A 40 -22.31 -18.36 -5.99
CA LYS A 40 -22.77 -17.46 -4.95
C LYS A 40 -21.61 -17.10 -4.02
N ALA A 41 -21.15 -15.86 -4.11
CA ALA A 41 -20.15 -15.31 -3.22
C ALA A 41 -20.82 -14.54 -2.08
N GLY A 42 -20.34 -14.72 -0.86
CA GLY A 42 -20.96 -14.06 0.28
C GLY A 42 -20.35 -14.37 1.63
N TRP A 43 -21.01 -13.82 2.65
CA TRP A 43 -20.65 -13.97 4.05
C TRP A 43 -21.92 -14.21 4.88
N THR A 44 -21.79 -15.08 5.88
CA THR A 44 -22.71 -15.16 7.01
C THR A 44 -22.18 -14.27 8.13
N LEU A 45 -23.06 -13.42 8.68
CA LEU A 45 -22.73 -12.45 9.71
C LEU A 45 -23.41 -12.83 11.01
N THR A 46 -22.69 -12.73 12.13
CA THR A 46 -23.25 -12.98 13.47
C THR A 46 -22.83 -11.88 14.43
N LEU A 47 -23.75 -11.51 15.33
CA LEU A 47 -23.49 -10.61 16.44
C LEU A 47 -22.81 -11.35 17.59
N PRO A 48 -22.01 -10.66 18.43
CA PRO A 48 -21.51 -11.23 19.67
C PRO A 48 -22.66 -11.69 20.57
N PRO A 49 -22.47 -12.76 21.39
CA PRO A 49 -23.48 -13.21 22.33
C PRO A 49 -23.90 -12.10 23.30
N GLY A 50 -25.22 -11.88 23.45
CA GLY A 50 -25.77 -10.87 24.34
C GLY A 50 -25.82 -9.45 23.77
N THR A 51 -25.45 -9.25 22.50
CA THR A 51 -25.59 -7.95 21.81
C THR A 51 -26.99 -7.77 21.22
N THR A 52 -27.58 -6.60 21.42
CA THR A 52 -28.81 -6.19 20.72
C THR A 52 -28.46 -5.77 19.28
N PRO A 53 -29.17 -6.26 18.25
CA PRO A 53 -28.89 -5.89 16.87
C PRO A 53 -28.97 -4.38 16.63
N ALA A 54 -27.86 -3.77 16.20
CA ALA A 54 -27.89 -2.43 15.62
C ALA A 54 -28.41 -2.50 14.18
N ALA A 55 -28.90 -1.37 13.66
CA ALA A 55 -29.30 -1.26 12.26
C ALA A 55 -28.05 -1.11 11.39
N TYR A 56 -27.69 -2.17 10.66
CA TYR A 56 -26.57 -2.16 9.75
C TYR A 56 -27.05 -2.10 8.30
N ASN A 57 -26.40 -1.25 7.50
CA ASN A 57 -26.58 -1.21 6.06
C ASN A 57 -25.32 -1.72 5.37
N TYR A 58 -25.46 -2.39 4.23
CA TYR A 58 -24.35 -2.81 3.41
C TYR A 58 -24.47 -2.33 1.98
N THR A 59 -23.33 -2.19 1.31
CA THR A 59 -23.22 -1.95 -0.13
C THR A 59 -22.19 -2.91 -0.68
N ILE A 60 -22.52 -3.61 -1.75
CA ILE A 60 -21.57 -4.41 -2.52
C ILE A 60 -21.20 -3.62 -3.76
N LYS A 61 -19.90 -3.43 -3.96
CA LYS A 61 -19.30 -2.83 -5.14
C LYS A 61 -18.47 -3.84 -5.91
N LYS A 62 -18.48 -3.70 -7.22
CA LYS A 62 -17.61 -4.40 -8.16
C LYS A 62 -16.45 -3.49 -8.54
N ASN A 63 -15.22 -4.01 -8.42
CA ASN A 63 -13.96 -3.31 -8.73
C ASN A 63 -13.83 -1.94 -8.07
N ASN A 64 -14.36 -1.81 -6.85
CA ASN A 64 -14.39 -0.58 -6.02
C ASN A 64 -15.15 0.63 -6.62
N LEU A 65 -15.75 0.48 -7.80
CA LEU A 65 -16.40 1.59 -8.52
C LEU A 65 -17.91 1.38 -8.64
N ASP A 66 -18.32 0.23 -9.17
CA ASP A 66 -19.72 0.00 -9.53
C ASP A 66 -20.48 -0.58 -8.34
N THR A 67 -21.40 0.19 -7.74
CA THR A 67 -22.35 -0.38 -6.77
C THR A 67 -23.29 -1.35 -7.48
N ILE A 68 -23.24 -2.62 -7.10
CA ILE A 68 -24.07 -3.68 -7.71
C ILE A 68 -25.31 -3.99 -6.87
N THR A 69 -25.24 -3.87 -5.54
CA THR A 69 -26.40 -4.00 -4.65
C THR A 69 -26.16 -3.32 -3.31
N ALA A 70 -27.23 -2.99 -2.60
CA ALA A 70 -27.20 -2.47 -1.24
C ALA A 70 -28.44 -2.95 -0.47
N GLY A 71 -28.34 -3.01 0.86
CA GLY A 71 -29.45 -3.44 1.69
C GLY A 71 -29.21 -3.20 3.18
N THR A 72 -30.16 -3.65 3.99
CA THR A 72 -30.07 -3.63 5.45
C THR A 72 -29.92 -5.06 5.95
N LEU A 73 -29.07 -5.27 6.95
CA LEU A 73 -28.87 -6.58 7.56
C LEU A 73 -30.00 -6.86 8.56
N ASP A 74 -30.66 -8.00 8.38
CA ASP A 74 -31.65 -8.51 9.33
C ASP A 74 -31.06 -9.65 10.14
N PHE A 75 -31.00 -9.46 11.47
CA PHE A 75 -30.53 -10.45 12.45
C PHE A 75 -31.67 -11.11 13.22
N SER A 76 -32.92 -10.99 12.77
CA SER A 76 -34.10 -11.57 13.42
C SER A 76 -33.97 -13.07 13.70
N ASN A 77 -33.20 -13.80 12.88
CA ASN A 77 -32.93 -15.23 13.01
C ASN A 77 -31.56 -15.55 13.65
N GLY A 78 -30.93 -14.58 14.32
CA GLY A 78 -29.62 -14.71 14.97
C GLY A 78 -28.40 -14.58 14.05
N SER A 79 -28.59 -14.52 12.74
CA SER A 79 -27.55 -14.24 11.74
C SER A 79 -28.13 -13.47 10.56
N ALA A 80 -27.26 -12.76 9.84
CA ALA A 80 -27.58 -12.08 8.58
C ALA A 80 -26.70 -12.62 7.45
N THR A 81 -27.04 -12.31 6.20
CA THR A 81 -26.26 -12.74 5.03
C THR A 81 -26.05 -11.58 4.08
N ILE A 82 -24.83 -11.47 3.55
CA ILE A 82 -24.49 -10.62 2.41
C ILE A 82 -24.05 -11.56 1.30
N GLU A 83 -24.72 -11.52 0.15
CA GLU A 83 -24.39 -12.39 -0.97
C GLU A 83 -24.66 -11.75 -2.33
N THR A 84 -23.94 -12.22 -3.34
CA THR A 84 -24.15 -11.86 -4.74
C THR A 84 -23.66 -12.99 -5.64
N THR A 85 -24.06 -12.93 -6.92
CA THR A 85 -23.60 -13.85 -7.95
C THR A 85 -23.25 -13.03 -9.18
N LEU A 86 -22.02 -13.17 -9.68
CA LEU A 86 -21.54 -12.47 -10.86
C LEU A 86 -21.12 -13.48 -11.93
N SER A 87 -21.44 -13.19 -13.19
CA SER A 87 -21.06 -13.98 -14.36
C SER A 87 -19.82 -13.44 -15.08
N GLU A 88 -19.11 -12.49 -14.47
CA GLU A 88 -17.89 -11.90 -15.00
C GLU A 88 -16.77 -11.83 -13.94
N PRO A 89 -15.49 -11.90 -14.35
CA PRO A 89 -14.36 -11.74 -13.43
C PRO A 89 -14.39 -10.38 -12.73
N SER A 90 -14.24 -10.37 -11.40
CA SER A 90 -14.46 -9.16 -10.60
C SER A 90 -13.84 -9.23 -9.22
N MET A 91 -13.46 -8.07 -8.66
CA MET A 91 -13.19 -7.91 -7.24
C MET A 91 -14.44 -7.37 -6.55
N LEU A 92 -14.97 -8.11 -5.58
CA LEU A 92 -16.05 -7.64 -4.72
C LEU A 92 -15.45 -6.83 -3.56
N TYR A 93 -16.05 -5.67 -3.33
CA TYR A 93 -15.78 -4.82 -2.18
C TYR A 93 -17.11 -4.56 -1.46
N VAL A 94 -17.23 -5.03 -0.23
CA VAL A 94 -18.41 -4.80 0.60
C VAL A 94 -18.08 -3.76 1.64
N GLU A 95 -18.97 -2.77 1.77
CA GLU A 95 -18.97 -1.82 2.86
C GLU A 95 -20.16 -2.10 3.77
N VAL A 96 -19.93 -2.27 5.06
CA VAL A 96 -20.97 -2.45 6.09
C VAL A 96 -20.88 -1.30 7.07
N LYS A 97 -21.98 -0.57 7.26
CA LYS A 97 -22.07 0.63 8.10
C LYS A 97 -23.04 0.39 9.24
N ASP A 98 -22.60 0.72 10.45
CA ASP A 98 -23.48 0.87 11.61
C ASP A 98 -24.19 2.23 11.52
N SER A 99 -25.46 2.27 11.94
CA SER A 99 -26.20 3.52 12.13
C SER A 99 -25.68 4.35 13.31
N ALA A 100 -24.84 3.78 14.18
CA ALA A 100 -24.19 4.46 15.30
C ALA A 100 -23.04 5.42 14.90
N GLY A 101 -22.63 5.42 13.62
CA GLY A 101 -21.62 6.35 13.10
C GLY A 101 -20.16 5.89 13.23
N ASP A 102 -19.93 4.63 13.62
CA ASP A 102 -18.61 4.01 13.60
C ASP A 102 -18.03 3.92 12.17
N PRO A 103 -16.70 3.85 12.02
CA PRO A 103 -16.08 3.63 10.72
C PRO A 103 -16.64 2.38 10.03
N PRO A 104 -16.87 2.42 8.70
CA PRO A 104 -17.38 1.28 7.97
C PRO A 104 -16.44 0.08 8.06
N LEU A 105 -17.04 -1.10 8.14
CA LEU A 105 -16.34 -2.38 8.01
C LEU A 105 -16.27 -2.76 6.54
N HIS A 106 -15.15 -3.36 6.13
CA HIS A 106 -14.89 -3.72 4.75
C HIS A 106 -14.63 -5.21 4.58
N LEU A 107 -15.26 -5.82 3.58
CA LEU A 107 -15.02 -7.21 3.18
C LEU A 107 -14.59 -7.25 1.71
N GLY A 108 -13.84 -8.29 1.34
CA GLY A 108 -13.36 -8.49 -0.01
C GLY A 108 -13.45 -9.94 -0.45
N ALA A 109 -13.84 -10.15 -1.70
CA ALA A 109 -13.81 -11.46 -2.35
C ALA A 109 -13.46 -11.29 -3.83
N ALA A 110 -12.99 -12.36 -4.47
CA ALA A 110 -12.68 -12.36 -5.89
C ALA A 110 -13.55 -13.37 -6.64
N ILE A 111 -14.08 -12.95 -7.78
CA ILE A 111 -14.79 -13.81 -8.73
C ILE A 111 -13.85 -14.07 -9.91
N ALA A 112 -13.47 -15.33 -10.13
CA ALA A 112 -12.57 -15.79 -11.19
C ALA A 112 -11.36 -14.85 -11.44
N PRO A 113 -10.54 -14.52 -10.41
CA PRO A 113 -9.52 -13.46 -10.50
C PRO A 113 -8.49 -13.69 -11.60
N THR A 114 -8.21 -14.95 -11.96
CA THR A 114 -7.26 -15.31 -13.04
C THR A 114 -7.78 -15.00 -14.44
N GLN A 115 -9.06 -14.65 -14.58
CA GLN A 115 -9.69 -14.27 -15.84
C GLN A 115 -9.87 -12.74 -15.99
N LEU A 116 -9.44 -11.94 -14.99
CA LEU A 116 -9.44 -10.48 -15.10
C LEU A 116 -8.59 -10.03 -16.29
N LYS A 117 -9.12 -9.09 -17.07
CA LYS A 117 -8.47 -8.52 -18.26
C LYS A 117 -8.14 -7.05 -18.04
N GLN A 118 -7.38 -6.48 -18.98
CA GLN A 118 -7.10 -5.05 -19.02
C GLN A 118 -8.42 -4.25 -19.05
N ALA A 119 -8.53 -3.24 -18.17
CA ALA A 119 -9.71 -2.39 -18.10
C ALA A 119 -9.90 -1.48 -19.33
N VAL A 120 -8.79 -1.15 -20.00
CA VAL A 120 -8.75 -0.36 -21.24
C VAL A 120 -7.82 -1.03 -22.25
N PRO A 121 -8.09 -0.92 -23.56
CA PRO A 121 -7.17 -1.41 -24.57
C PRO A 121 -5.85 -0.63 -24.50
N ARG A 122 -4.75 -1.31 -24.84
CA ARG A 122 -3.46 -0.66 -25.05
C ARG A 122 -3.60 0.44 -26.13
N PRO A 123 -3.11 1.67 -25.89
CA PRO A 123 -3.15 2.74 -26.87
C PRO A 123 -2.49 2.34 -28.21
N PRO A 124 -3.07 2.71 -29.37
CA PRO A 124 -2.50 2.36 -30.68
C PRO A 124 -1.07 2.87 -30.92
N ASP A 125 -0.68 3.95 -30.24
CA ASP A 125 0.62 4.61 -30.40
C ASP A 125 1.61 4.32 -29.26
N PHE A 126 1.33 3.32 -28.41
CA PHE A 126 2.16 3.01 -27.23
C PHE A 126 3.64 2.87 -27.56
N ASP A 127 3.99 2.06 -28.56
CA ASP A 127 5.40 1.81 -28.91
C ASP A 127 6.05 3.09 -29.47
N SER A 128 5.40 3.75 -30.42
CA SER A 128 5.92 4.99 -31.01
C SER A 128 6.09 6.11 -29.99
N PHE A 129 5.23 6.19 -28.98
CA PHE A 129 5.34 7.13 -27.88
C PHE A 129 6.62 6.85 -27.06
N TRP A 130 6.80 5.60 -26.61
CA TRP A 130 7.97 5.23 -25.81
C TRP A 130 9.27 5.30 -26.60
N ASP A 131 9.28 4.92 -27.88
CA ASP A 131 10.42 5.07 -28.77
C ASP A 131 10.84 6.53 -28.89
N ALA A 132 9.88 7.45 -29.02
CA ALA A 132 10.15 8.88 -29.06
C ALA A 132 10.74 9.40 -27.74
N LYS A 133 10.21 8.97 -26.58
CA LYS A 133 10.75 9.35 -25.26
C LYS A 133 12.17 8.83 -25.04
N LEU A 134 12.44 7.57 -25.41
CA LEU A 134 13.78 6.98 -25.33
C LEU A 134 14.77 7.70 -26.25
N LYS A 135 14.35 8.06 -27.47
CA LYS A 135 15.17 8.85 -28.38
C LYS A 135 15.50 10.23 -27.81
N ALA A 136 14.51 10.93 -27.25
CA ALA A 136 14.73 12.23 -26.63
C ALA A 136 15.70 12.13 -25.44
N LEU A 137 15.59 11.09 -24.61
CA LEU A 137 16.53 10.86 -23.51
C LEU A 137 17.95 10.54 -24.01
N ALA A 138 18.09 9.79 -25.11
CA ALA A 138 19.40 9.42 -25.67
C ALA A 138 20.18 10.61 -26.24
N GLU A 139 19.50 11.72 -26.56
CA GLU A 139 20.15 12.98 -26.98
C GLU A 139 20.77 13.74 -25.80
N ILE A 140 20.43 13.39 -24.56
CA ILE A 140 20.96 14.00 -23.34
C ILE A 140 22.22 13.26 -22.90
N PRO A 141 23.39 13.92 -22.83
CA PRO A 141 24.59 13.32 -22.26
C PRO A 141 24.38 13.00 -20.79
N ILE A 142 24.82 11.82 -20.33
CA ILE A 142 24.63 11.38 -18.93
C ILE A 142 25.27 12.34 -17.90
N ASN A 143 26.38 13.00 -18.26
CA ASN A 143 27.13 13.95 -17.41
C ASN A 143 27.21 13.55 -15.93
N PRO A 144 27.80 12.38 -15.61
CA PRO A 144 27.77 11.87 -14.26
C PRO A 144 28.60 12.73 -13.30
N VAL A 145 27.97 13.22 -12.24
CA VAL A 145 28.62 13.88 -11.11
C VAL A 145 28.64 12.92 -9.93
N LEU A 146 29.84 12.52 -9.51
CA LEU A 146 30.06 11.64 -8.35
C LEU A 146 30.69 12.44 -7.22
N THR A 147 29.98 12.58 -6.11
CA THR A 147 30.49 13.20 -4.89
C THR A 147 30.86 12.12 -3.88
N PRO A 148 32.15 11.95 -3.50
CA PRO A 148 32.54 10.93 -2.53
C PRO A 148 31.83 11.08 -1.20
N GLY A 149 31.28 9.98 -0.69
CA GLY A 149 30.72 9.86 0.65
C GLY A 149 31.61 9.04 1.58
N THR A 150 31.21 8.90 2.84
CA THR A 150 31.89 8.05 3.82
C THR A 150 31.11 6.77 4.08
N THR A 151 31.82 5.66 4.29
CA THR A 151 31.23 4.38 4.70
C THR A 151 32.14 3.67 5.70
N ASN A 152 31.55 2.87 6.59
CA ASN A 152 32.28 2.01 7.51
C ASN A 152 32.55 0.61 6.93
N LYS A 153 32.13 0.35 5.68
CA LYS A 153 32.37 -0.93 4.99
C LYS A 153 33.79 -0.93 4.42
N ALA A 154 34.64 -1.80 4.96
CA ALA A 154 36.01 -1.95 4.50
C ALA A 154 36.06 -2.35 3.02
N GLY A 155 36.93 -1.69 2.24
CA GLY A 155 37.10 -1.99 0.81
C GLY A 155 35.92 -1.57 -0.08
N VAL A 156 35.07 -0.65 0.37
CA VAL A 156 33.96 -0.09 -0.42
C VAL A 156 34.18 1.40 -0.69
N GLU A 157 34.00 1.79 -1.94
CA GLU A 157 33.87 3.18 -2.36
C GLU A 157 32.38 3.55 -2.41
N PHE A 158 32.03 4.74 -1.94
CA PHE A 158 30.65 5.21 -1.82
C PHE A 158 30.52 6.65 -2.32
N TYR A 159 29.44 6.94 -3.06
CA TYR A 159 29.20 8.22 -3.72
C TYR A 159 27.73 8.62 -3.65
N THR A 160 27.48 9.92 -3.53
CA THR A 160 26.25 10.54 -4.03
C THR A 160 26.40 10.77 -5.53
N VAL A 161 25.34 10.53 -6.29
CA VAL A 161 25.31 10.62 -7.76
C VAL A 161 24.25 11.61 -8.22
N GLN A 162 24.61 12.42 -9.20
CA GLN A 162 23.67 13.16 -10.05
C GLN A 162 23.98 12.88 -11.52
N LEU A 163 22.94 12.59 -12.31
CA LEU A 163 23.02 12.41 -13.77
C LEU A 163 22.00 13.33 -14.45
N ASP A 164 22.31 13.84 -15.64
CA ASP A 164 21.35 14.64 -16.41
C ASP A 164 20.23 13.75 -17.00
N SER A 165 19.00 14.27 -17.05
CA SER A 165 17.82 13.60 -17.60
C SER A 165 16.88 14.59 -18.30
N LEU A 166 15.74 14.10 -18.79
CA LEU A 166 14.71 14.89 -19.49
C LEU A 166 14.08 15.93 -18.55
N GLY A 167 14.60 17.17 -18.60
CA GLY A 167 14.06 18.29 -17.82
C GLY A 167 14.27 18.17 -16.30
N SER A 168 15.11 17.23 -15.86
CA SER A 168 15.41 16.93 -14.46
C SER A 168 16.77 16.24 -14.33
N HIS A 169 17.11 15.80 -13.14
CA HIS A 169 18.26 14.95 -12.87
C HIS A 169 17.85 13.63 -12.22
N VAL A 170 18.64 12.59 -12.46
CA VAL A 170 18.62 11.36 -11.66
C VAL A 170 19.53 11.57 -10.46
N GLN A 171 19.01 11.35 -9.25
CA GLN A 171 19.75 11.44 -8.00
C GLN A 171 19.87 10.05 -7.37
N GLY A 172 20.91 9.81 -6.57
CA GLY A 172 21.01 8.53 -5.88
C GLY A 172 22.33 8.26 -5.18
N TYR A 173 22.46 7.03 -4.69
CA TYR A 173 23.64 6.52 -4.02
C TYR A 173 24.30 5.42 -4.84
N LEU A 174 25.61 5.49 -5.03
CA LEU A 174 26.39 4.47 -5.74
C LEU A 174 27.48 3.93 -4.82
N ALA A 175 27.63 2.61 -4.78
CA ALA A 175 28.76 1.97 -4.12
C ALA A 175 29.36 0.85 -4.95
N LYS A 176 30.66 0.65 -4.81
CA LYS A 176 31.38 -0.47 -5.43
C LYS A 176 32.55 -0.96 -4.56
N PRO A 177 33.01 -2.21 -4.72
CA PRO A 177 34.31 -2.63 -4.22
C PRO A 177 35.41 -1.70 -4.72
N ALA A 178 36.37 -1.38 -3.84
CA ALA A 178 37.58 -0.61 -4.13
C ALA A 178 38.59 -1.46 -4.92
N LYS A 179 38.18 -1.93 -6.09
CA LYS A 179 39.00 -2.71 -7.03
C LYS A 179 38.64 -2.38 -8.46
N GLU A 180 39.63 -2.50 -9.33
CA GLU A 180 39.44 -2.37 -10.77
C GLU A 180 38.77 -3.61 -11.37
N GLY A 181 38.13 -3.42 -12.52
CA GLY A 181 37.58 -4.49 -13.34
C GLY A 181 36.05 -4.58 -13.39
N LYS A 182 35.55 -5.64 -14.02
CA LYS A 182 34.11 -5.86 -14.21
C LYS A 182 33.47 -6.37 -12.92
N LEU A 183 32.32 -5.80 -12.59
CA LEU A 183 31.53 -6.16 -11.42
C LEU A 183 30.11 -6.52 -11.87
N PRO A 184 29.45 -7.49 -11.22
CA PRO A 184 28.00 -7.59 -11.33
C PRO A 184 27.36 -6.28 -10.87
N ALA A 185 26.44 -5.74 -11.68
CA ALA A 185 25.73 -4.51 -11.37
C ALA A 185 24.34 -4.80 -10.79
N LEU A 186 23.89 -3.95 -9.86
CA LEU A 186 22.55 -3.94 -9.30
C LEU A 186 22.04 -2.49 -9.31
N VAL A 187 20.87 -2.28 -9.92
CA VAL A 187 20.13 -1.01 -9.80
C VAL A 187 18.93 -1.26 -8.91
N ILE A 188 18.73 -0.40 -7.91
CA ILE A 188 17.65 -0.45 -6.95
C ILE A 188 16.72 0.72 -7.27
N TYR A 189 15.45 0.40 -7.51
CA TYR A 189 14.38 1.38 -7.68
C TYR A 189 13.50 1.38 -6.43
N GLN A 190 13.10 2.58 -6.01
CA GLN A 190 12.40 2.79 -4.75
C GLN A 190 10.89 2.58 -4.85
N CYS A 191 10.27 2.36 -3.69
CA CYS A 191 8.82 2.25 -3.56
C CYS A 191 8.16 3.65 -3.60
N ALA A 192 6.82 3.68 -3.67
CA ALA A 192 6.08 4.93 -3.62
C ALA A 192 6.30 5.68 -2.30
N GLY A 193 6.67 6.95 -2.38
CA GLY A 193 6.88 7.82 -1.23
C GLY A 193 7.95 8.88 -1.49
N VAL A 194 8.10 9.79 -0.54
CA VAL A 194 9.20 10.78 -0.50
C VAL A 194 9.95 10.53 0.81
N TYR A 195 11.20 10.10 0.72
CA TYR A 195 12.00 9.74 1.88
C TYR A 195 13.49 9.71 1.51
N ALA A 196 14.35 9.87 2.52
CA ALA A 196 15.79 9.75 2.33
C ALA A 196 16.18 8.28 2.06
N LEU A 197 17.01 8.08 1.03
CA LEU A 197 17.62 6.80 0.74
C LEU A 197 18.53 6.36 1.89
N GLN A 198 18.73 5.05 2.01
CA GLN A 198 19.56 4.47 3.05
C GLN A 198 20.91 4.04 2.47
N PRO A 199 22.07 4.62 2.86
CA PRO A 199 23.37 4.27 2.30
C PRO A 199 23.75 2.78 2.37
N ASN A 200 23.20 2.04 3.34
CA ASN A 200 23.41 0.60 3.44
C ASN A 200 22.79 -0.19 2.28
N SER A 201 21.78 0.34 1.58
CA SER A 201 21.17 -0.30 0.41
C SER A 201 22.18 -0.64 -0.67
N VAL A 202 23.19 0.22 -0.87
CA VAL A 202 24.28 0.02 -1.83
C VAL A 202 25.57 -0.45 -1.20
N THR A 203 25.95 0.05 -0.01
CA THR A 203 27.25 -0.28 0.58
C THR A 203 27.33 -1.73 1.05
N ASP A 204 26.21 -2.35 1.45
CA ASP A 204 26.18 -3.79 1.74
C ASP A 204 26.37 -4.63 0.47
N ARG A 205 25.75 -4.23 -0.64
CA ARG A 205 25.88 -4.91 -1.95
C ARG A 205 27.28 -4.76 -2.52
N ALA A 206 27.91 -3.61 -2.28
CA ALA A 206 29.31 -3.39 -2.63
C ALA A 206 30.25 -4.27 -1.81
N ALA A 207 30.02 -4.44 -0.51
CA ALA A 207 30.79 -5.37 0.31
C ALA A 207 30.64 -6.83 -0.16
N GLU A 208 29.49 -7.18 -0.75
CA GLU A 208 29.24 -8.48 -1.40
C GLU A 208 29.87 -8.60 -2.81
N GLY A 209 30.58 -7.58 -3.29
CA GLY A 209 31.30 -7.62 -4.57
C GLY A 209 30.56 -7.02 -5.77
N ARG A 210 29.48 -6.25 -5.56
CA ARG A 210 28.65 -5.68 -6.65
C ARG A 210 28.87 -4.18 -6.84
N LEU A 211 28.71 -3.70 -8.07
CA LEU A 211 28.43 -2.28 -8.32
C LEU A 211 26.95 -2.05 -8.05
N ALA A 212 26.58 -1.24 -7.07
CA ALA A 212 25.19 -1.03 -6.67
C ALA A 212 24.82 0.45 -6.77
N PHE A 213 23.72 0.74 -7.46
CA PHE A 213 23.15 2.09 -7.62
C PHE A 213 21.72 2.11 -7.11
N ASP A 214 21.44 2.94 -6.11
CA ASP A 214 20.12 3.17 -5.55
C ASP A 214 19.61 4.53 -6.02
N VAL A 215 18.51 4.51 -6.78
CA VAL A 215 17.98 5.66 -7.51
C VAL A 215 16.84 6.28 -6.72
N ASP A 216 16.95 7.58 -6.44
CA ASP A 216 15.85 8.33 -5.86
C ASP A 216 14.69 8.42 -6.86
N SER A 217 13.46 8.31 -6.37
CA SER A 217 12.27 8.45 -7.23
C SER A 217 12.01 9.90 -7.64
N HIS A 218 12.67 10.85 -6.98
CA HIS A 218 12.49 12.29 -7.19
C HIS A 218 13.83 12.97 -7.48
N ASP A 219 13.79 14.09 -8.18
CA ASP A 219 14.97 14.96 -8.35
C ASP A 219 15.23 15.79 -7.08
N ILE A 220 15.64 15.08 -6.02
CA ILE A 220 16.09 15.65 -4.73
C ILE A 220 17.39 14.96 -4.31
N GLN A 221 18.18 15.61 -3.46
CA GLN A 221 19.38 14.97 -2.95
C GLN A 221 19.01 13.71 -2.15
N PRO A 222 19.71 12.57 -2.32
CA PRO A 222 19.26 11.27 -1.80
C PRO A 222 19.19 11.18 -0.27
N GLY A 223 19.80 12.12 0.45
CA GLY A 223 19.66 12.25 1.91
C GLY A 223 18.46 13.07 2.37
N GLN A 224 17.66 13.63 1.46
CA GLN A 224 16.51 14.47 1.78
C GLN A 224 15.22 13.65 1.87
N ALA A 225 14.38 13.95 2.86
CA ALA A 225 13.08 13.31 3.04
C ALA A 225 11.89 14.24 2.71
N THR A 226 12.17 15.46 2.25
CA THR A 226 11.20 16.51 1.96
C THR A 226 11.70 17.37 0.81
N GLY A 227 10.82 18.17 0.19
CA GLY A 227 11.17 19.05 -0.94
C GLY A 227 10.33 18.78 -2.19
N VAL A 228 9.53 17.72 -2.15
CA VAL A 228 8.55 17.34 -3.17
C VAL A 228 7.15 17.76 -2.69
N ALA A 229 6.29 18.20 -3.60
CA ALA A 229 4.93 18.61 -3.27
C ALA A 229 4.09 17.43 -2.73
N ASN A 230 3.22 17.67 -1.75
CA ASN A 230 2.38 16.63 -1.14
C ASN A 230 1.42 15.92 -2.13
N ASN A 231 1.21 16.52 -3.30
CA ASN A 231 0.37 16.00 -4.38
C ASN A 231 1.20 15.50 -5.58
N TYR A 232 2.48 15.14 -5.39
CA TYR A 232 3.37 14.74 -6.48
C TYR A 232 2.80 13.63 -7.37
N GLN A 233 2.07 12.68 -6.78
CA GLN A 233 1.40 11.59 -7.49
C GLN A 233 0.33 12.05 -8.50
N ALA A 234 -0.11 13.31 -8.40
CA ALA A 234 -1.07 13.91 -9.32
C ALA A 234 -0.41 14.86 -10.34
N ILE A 235 0.89 15.14 -10.22
CA ILE A 235 1.60 15.97 -11.20
C ILE A 235 1.67 15.19 -12.52
N GLY A 236 1.26 15.83 -13.62
CA GLY A 236 1.32 15.24 -14.96
C GLY A 236 0.27 14.16 -15.28
N ASN A 237 -0.53 13.72 -14.30
CA ASN A 237 -1.42 12.56 -14.47
C ASN A 237 -2.62 12.76 -15.44
N THR A 238 -2.79 13.96 -15.98
CA THR A 238 -3.84 14.31 -16.96
C THR A 238 -3.30 14.50 -18.38
N ASP A 239 -1.98 14.51 -18.55
CA ASP A 239 -1.33 14.66 -19.85
C ASP A 239 -0.09 13.79 -19.91
N ARG A 240 -0.14 12.78 -20.80
CA ARG A 240 0.94 11.82 -21.02
C ARG A 240 2.28 12.47 -21.39
N GLU A 241 2.28 13.69 -21.93
CA GLU A 241 3.51 14.38 -22.30
C GLU A 241 4.22 14.99 -21.08
N THR A 242 3.51 15.12 -19.96
CA THR A 242 3.96 15.72 -18.70
C THR A 242 4.03 14.73 -17.54
N SER A 243 3.70 13.47 -17.79
CA SER A 243 3.74 12.37 -16.81
C SER A 243 5.09 11.64 -16.80
#